data_AF-A0A090WVW7-F1
#
_entry.id   AF-A0A090WVW7-F1
#
_cell.length_a   1.000
_cell.length_b   1.000
_cell.length_c   1.000
_cell.angle_alpha   90.00
_cell.angle_beta   90.00
_cell.angle_gamma   90.00
#
_symmetry.space_group_name_H-M   'P 1'
#
loop_
_entity.id
_entity.type
_entity.pdbx_description
1 polymer ?
#
loop_
_entity_poly.entity_id
_entity_poly.type
_entity_poly.pdbx_seq_one_letter_code
_entity_poly.pdbx_strand_id
1 'polypeptide(L)' 'MEHLIYNVTIYTNDKKLNTDLLKKNIEKFGTIYNTVKLSCAISGTVSVKQHV' A
#
# COMPACT_ATOMS: atom_id res chain seq x y z
N MET A 1 -16.22 -8.17 12.83
CA MET A 1 -16.01 -6.96 12.00
C MET A 1 -15.16 -7.37 10.81
N GLU A 2 -15.58 -6.99 9.61
CA GLU A 2 -14.84 -7.31 8.39
C GLU A 2 -13.58 -6.44 8.29
N HIS A 3 -12.47 -7.05 7.88
CA HIS A 3 -11.18 -6.36 7.82
C HIS A 3 -10.33 -6.92 6.68
N LEU A 4 -9.92 -6.07 5.74
CA LEU A 4 -9.00 -6.42 4.66
C LEU A 4 -7.57 -6.00 5.03
N ILE A 5 -6.63 -6.94 4.90
CA ILE A 5 -5.19 -6.68 5.09
C ILE A 5 -4.51 -6.87 3.73
N TYR A 6 -3.76 -5.87 3.28
CA TYR A 6 -2.97 -5.95 2.05
C TYR A 6 -1.47 -5.77 2.31
N ASN A 7 -0.64 -6.34 1.44
CA ASN A 7 0.81 -6.18 1.49
C ASN A 7 1.34 -5.89 0.09
N VAL A 8 1.87 -4.68 -0.14
CA VAL A 8 2.50 -4.28 -1.40
C VAL A 8 4.01 -4.49 -1.28
N THR A 9 4.57 -5.33 -2.15
CA THR A 9 6.03 -5.51 -2.27
C THR A 9 6.52 -4.90 -3.57
N ILE A 10 7.45 -3.97 -3.47
CA ILE A 10 8.05 -3.28 -4.62
C ILE A 10 9.47 -3.80 -4.78
N TYR A 11 9.75 -4.43 -5.92
CA TYR A 11 11.10 -4.84 -6.27
C TYR A 11 11.76 -3.74 -7.07
N THR A 12 12.73 -3.06 -6.47
CA THR A 12 13.44 -1.96 -7.13
C THR A 12 14.85 -1.80 -6.57
N ASN A 13 15.75 -1.31 -7.41
CA ASN A 13 17.10 -0.90 -7.01
C ASN A 13 17.15 0.61 -6.67
N ASP A 14 16.06 1.34 -6.87
CA ASP A 14 15.97 2.76 -6.54
C ASP A 14 15.84 2.97 -5.03
N LYS A 15 16.93 3.47 -4.43
CA LYS A 15 17.00 3.81 -3.00
C LYS A 15 16.26 5.10 -2.64
N LYS A 16 15.82 5.89 -3.62
CA LYS A 16 15.11 7.16 -3.39
C LYS A 16 13.59 6.97 -3.24
N LEU A 17 13.07 5.77 -3.47
CA LEU A 17 11.65 5.49 -3.37
C LEU A 17 11.16 5.74 -1.93
N ASN A 18 10.25 6.71 -1.77
CA ASN A 18 9.64 7.04 -0.50
C ASN A 18 8.38 6.18 -0.28
N THR A 19 8.53 5.07 0.44
CA THR A 19 7.44 4.12 0.73
C THR A 19 6.34 4.73 1.58
N ASP A 20 6.66 5.65 2.48
CA ASP A 20 5.68 6.30 3.36
C ASP A 20 4.77 7.23 2.56
N LEU A 21 5.34 8.01 1.64
CA LEU A 21 4.57 8.86 0.73
C LEU A 21 3.68 8.01 -0.19
N LEU A 22 4.22 6.91 -0.72
CA LEU A 22 3.45 6.00 -1.56
C LEU A 22 2.28 5.37 -0.80
N LYS A 23 2.50 4.91 0.43
CA LYS A 23 1.44 4.40 1.31
C LYS A 23 0.35 5.45 1.52
N LYS A 24 0.72 6.69 1.87
CA LYS A 24 -0.24 7.81 2.00
C LYS A 24 -1.02 8.08 0.72
N ASN A 25 -0.36 7.97 -0.44
CA ASN A 25 -1.02 8.16 -1.73
C ASN A 25 -2.02 7.03 -2.05
N ILE A 26 -1.69 5.77 -1.75
CA ILE A 26 -2.61 4.64 -1.89
C ILE A 26 -3.83 4.84 -0.99
N GLU A 27 -3.62 5.25 0.27
CA GLU A 27 -4.70 5.46 1.24
C GLU A 27 -5.60 6.66 0.91
N LYS A 28 -5.06 7.68 0.23
CA LYS A 28 -5.79 8.92 -0.09
C LYS A 28 -6.44 8.89 -1.48
N PHE A 29 -5.75 8.33 -2.47
CA PHE A 29 -6.11 8.45 -3.89
C PHE A 29 -6.31 7.10 -4.59
N GLY A 30 -5.98 5.97 -3.95
CA GLY A 30 -6.09 4.65 -4.57
C GLY A 30 -7.54 4.21 -4.75
N THR A 31 -7.97 3.96 -5.99
CA THR A 31 -9.34 3.51 -6.29
C THR A 31 -9.69 2.22 -5.55
N ILE A 32 -8.81 1.22 -5.54
CA ILE A 32 -9.05 -0.05 -4.83
C ILE A 32 -9.19 0.18 -3.33
N TYR A 33 -8.28 0.96 -2.73
CA TYR A 33 -8.32 1.26 -1.30
C TYR A 33 -9.63 1.97 -0.93
N ASN A 34 -10.00 3.00 -1.69
CA ASN A 34 -11.22 3.76 -1.46
C ASN A 34 -12.49 2.91 -1.64
N THR A 35 -12.53 2.05 -2.65
CA THR A 35 -13.66 1.13 -2.85
C THR A 35 -13.82 0.15 -1.68
N VAL A 36 -12.73 -0.49 -1.24
CA VAL A 36 -12.78 -1.45 -0.12
C VAL A 36 -13.11 -0.75 1.20
N LYS A 37 -12.57 0.46 1.42
CA LYS A 37 -12.82 1.26 2.63
C LYS A 37 -14.30 1.60 2.84
N LEU A 38 -15.10 1.65 1.77
CA LEU A 38 -16.56 1.84 1.89
C LEU A 38 -17.27 0.61 2.44
N SER A 39 -16.66 -0.57 2.34
CA SER A 39 -17.25 -1.85 2.76
C SER A 39 -16.72 -2.31 4.13
N CYS A 40 -15.42 -2.15 4.39
CA CYS A 40 -14.81 -2.67 5.61
C CYS A 40 -13.58 -1.87 6.05
N ALA A 41 -13.08 -2.20 7.25
CA ALA A 41 -11.79 -1.69 7.69
C ALA A 41 -10.69 -2.25 6.78
N ILE A 42 -9.76 -1.40 6.37
CA ILE A 42 -8.64 -1.78 5.51
C ILE A 42 -7.35 -1.26 6.12
N SER A 43 -6.34 -2.10 6.16
CA SER A 43 -4.98 -1.70 6.53
C SER A 43 -3.97 -2.47 5.68
N GLY A 44 -2.75 -1.94 5.61
CA GLY A 44 -1.71 -2.62 4.87
C GLY A 44 -0.35 -1.97 4.96
N THR A 45 0.61 -2.67 4.40
CA THR A 45 2.02 -2.33 4.42
C THR A 45 2.55 -2.19 3.00
N VAL A 46 3.50 -1.27 2.83
CA VAL A 46 4.27 -1.10 1.59
C VAL A 46 5.72 -1.38 1.95
N SER A 47 6.34 -2.34 1.29
CA SER A 47 7.71 -2.77 1.55
C SER A 47 8.51 -2.78 0.25
N VAL A 48 9.77 -2.38 0.33
CA VAL A 48 10.71 -2.46 -0.79
C VAL A 48 11.64 -3.63 -0.56
N LYS A 49 11.86 -4.41 -1.62
CA LYS A 49 12.90 -5.43 -1.69
C LYS A 49 13.83 -5.09 -2.84
N GLN A 50 15.12 -5.30 -2.65
CA GLN A 50 16.07 -5.19 -3.76
C GLN A 50 15.75 -6.30 -4.77
N HIS A 51 15.88 -5.98 -6.06
CA HIS A 51 15.85 -7.01 -7.08
C HIS A 51 17.15 -7.80 -6.94
N VAL A 52 17.04 -9.09 -6.63
CA VAL A 52 18.15 -10.05 -6.54
C VAL A 52 18.59 -10.47 -7.94
#